data_AF-A0A2T6GB89-F1
#
_entry.id   AF-A0A2T6GB89-F1
#
_cell.length_a   1.000
_cell.length_b   1.000
_cell.length_c   1.000
_cell.angle_alpha   90.00
_cell.angle_beta   90.00
_cell.angle_gamma   90.00
#
_symmetry.space_group_name_H-M   'P 1'
#
loop_
_entity.id
_entity.type
_entity.pdbx_description
1 polymer ?
#
loop_
_entity_poly.entity_id
_entity_poly.type
_entity_poly.pdbx_seq_one_letter_code
_entity_poly.pdbx_strand_id
1 'polypeptide(L)'
;MKLISARQAWRDALHEGRDSVLAAAADRAVLGKRGRVVGETMPSMLDSNGRCAHMFAAGLVQSAIGTLPKPLQHFGHAMYSPVGTGQDLNIAHGLVWFTTVLPECSPRRREIAYWVALAAIKSHQAFVYGREGWGPGRVCEFVQDWYGARMDQSNWARDWAAIWEAISKAIDLLDKKALKPVAEVVARMDGRNRPGWCRWDRHDREAVADARAVRYNEARTGSVIALQVRLGKMDDHQLRRWFLRMRVYSTAYRAEWGADVIENARRHQQYLDRVQEYWNQRQRLSNMKKSAA
;
A
#
# COMPACT_ATOMS: atom_id res chain seq x y z
N MET A 1 -8.26 -2.44 -5.90
CA MET A 1 -8.07 -1.07 -6.42
C MET A 1 -7.07 -1.14 -7.55
N LYS A 2 -7.38 -0.57 -8.72
CA LYS A 2 -6.39 -0.37 -9.78
C LYS A 2 -5.74 0.99 -9.55
N LEU A 3 -4.45 1.01 -9.22
CA LEU A 3 -3.72 2.23 -8.91
C LEU A 3 -3.19 2.85 -10.20
N ILE A 4 -3.88 3.87 -10.73
CA ILE A 4 -3.47 4.55 -11.97
C ILE A 4 -2.73 5.84 -11.64
N SER A 5 -3.19 6.59 -10.63
CA SER A 5 -2.55 7.83 -10.19
C SER A 5 -2.64 8.02 -8.68
N ALA A 6 -1.77 8.86 -8.10
CA ALA A 6 -1.79 9.19 -6.69
C ALA A 6 -3.10 9.88 -6.25
N ARG A 7 -3.66 10.75 -7.12
CA ARG A 7 -4.93 11.45 -6.87
C ARG A 7 -6.10 10.47 -6.75
N GLN A 8 -6.17 9.52 -7.69
CA GLN A 8 -7.16 8.44 -7.66
C GLN A 8 -6.94 7.54 -6.43
N ALA A 9 -5.69 7.16 -6.15
CA ALA A 9 -5.35 6.31 -5.01
C ALA A 9 -5.77 6.92 -3.67
N TRP A 10 -5.58 8.24 -3.50
CA TRP A 10 -6.01 8.96 -2.29
C TRP A 10 -7.53 8.88 -2.12
N ARG A 11 -8.29 9.17 -3.18
CA ARG A 11 -9.76 9.10 -3.18
C ARG A 11 -10.25 7.69 -2.87
N ASP A 12 -9.76 6.71 -3.61
CA ASP A 12 -10.18 5.31 -3.53
C ASP A 12 -9.83 4.70 -2.17
N ALA A 13 -8.71 5.11 -1.55
CA ALA A 13 -8.32 4.62 -0.23
C ALA A 13 -9.24 5.12 0.90
N LEU A 14 -9.94 6.23 0.70
CA LEU A 14 -10.88 6.82 1.66
C LEU A 14 -12.34 6.57 1.26
N HIS A 15 -12.58 5.92 0.12
CA HIS A 15 -13.91 5.55 -0.32
C HIS A 15 -14.29 4.19 0.29
N GLU A 16 -15.21 4.18 1.25
CA GLU A 16 -15.81 2.94 1.71
C GLU A 16 -16.80 2.43 0.66
N GLY A 17 -16.39 1.48 -0.18
CA GLY A 17 -17.27 0.74 -1.09
C GLY A 17 -18.20 -0.25 -0.36
N ARG A 18 -18.76 0.14 0.78
CA ARG A 18 -19.75 -0.65 1.52
C ARG A 18 -21.14 -0.20 1.08
N ASP A 19 -21.92 -1.13 0.54
CA ASP A 19 -23.36 -1.10 0.82
C ASP A 19 -23.53 -1.22 2.33
N SER A 20 -24.47 -0.47 2.90
CA SER A 20 -24.68 -0.45 4.35
C SER A 20 -24.80 -1.88 4.89
N VAL A 21 -24.32 -2.14 6.12
CA VAL A 21 -24.42 -3.47 6.75
C VAL A 21 -25.87 -3.97 6.75
N LEU A 22 -26.82 -3.03 6.84
CA LEU A 22 -28.26 -3.27 6.72
C LEU A 22 -28.70 -3.68 5.32
N ALA A 23 -28.17 -3.07 4.25
CA ALA A 23 -28.46 -3.47 2.88
C ALA A 23 -27.95 -4.89 2.60
N ALA A 24 -26.72 -5.20 3.02
CA ALA A 24 -26.18 -6.55 2.89
C ALA A 24 -26.93 -7.59 3.75
N ALA A 25 -27.50 -7.18 4.88
CA ALA A 25 -28.36 -8.03 5.71
C ALA A 25 -29.75 -8.21 5.09
N ALA A 26 -30.31 -7.17 4.47
CA ALA A 26 -31.59 -7.21 3.77
C ALA A 26 -31.52 -8.16 2.57
N ASP A 27 -30.46 -8.10 1.76
CA ASP A 27 -30.25 -9.04 0.64
C ASP A 27 -30.16 -10.49 1.11
N ARG A 28 -29.50 -10.72 2.26
CA ARG A 28 -29.41 -12.05 2.88
C ARG A 28 -30.76 -12.55 3.40
N ALA A 29 -31.59 -11.63 3.92
CA ALA A 29 -32.93 -11.92 4.40
C ALA A 29 -33.89 -12.23 3.25
N VAL A 30 -33.84 -11.48 2.14
CA VAL A 30 -34.61 -11.75 0.91
C VAL A 30 -34.29 -13.15 0.36
N LEU A 31 -33.03 -13.58 0.46
CA LEU A 31 -32.59 -14.90 0.02
C LEU A 31 -32.85 -16.02 1.05
N GLY A 32 -33.45 -15.73 2.21
CA GLY A 32 -33.84 -16.72 3.22
C GLY A 32 -32.68 -17.47 3.90
N LYS A 33 -31.47 -16.90 3.90
CA LYS A 33 -30.25 -17.62 4.31
C LYS A 33 -30.02 -17.56 5.83
N ARG A 34 -29.84 -18.73 6.46
CA ARG A 34 -29.52 -18.87 7.90
C ARG A 34 -28.03 -19.10 8.20
N GLY A 35 -27.15 -19.23 7.20
CA GLY A 35 -25.71 -19.49 7.40
C GLY A 35 -24.90 -19.56 6.10
N ARG A 36 -23.60 -19.89 6.21
CA ARG A 36 -22.68 -20.09 5.07
C ARG A 36 -22.93 -21.49 4.45
N VAL A 37 -23.18 -21.56 3.14
CA VAL A 37 -23.34 -22.83 2.40
C VAL A 37 -22.05 -23.15 1.66
N VAL A 38 -21.59 -24.41 1.74
CA VAL A 38 -20.38 -24.88 1.05
C VAL A 38 -20.67 -24.99 -0.46
N GLY A 39 -19.82 -24.38 -1.29
CA GLY A 39 -19.94 -24.42 -2.77
C GLY A 39 -20.71 -23.27 -3.39
N GLU A 40 -21.11 -22.27 -2.62
CA GLU A 40 -21.85 -21.11 -3.13
C GLU A 40 -20.94 -20.00 -3.66
N THR A 41 -21.15 -19.55 -4.90
CA THR A 41 -20.57 -18.34 -5.47
C THR A 41 -21.35 -17.12 -4.96
N MET A 42 -20.96 -16.59 -3.80
CA MET A 42 -21.59 -15.40 -3.24
C MET A 42 -21.12 -14.11 -3.96
N PRO A 43 -22.02 -13.13 -4.19
CA PRO A 43 -21.65 -11.75 -4.50
C PRO A 43 -20.98 -11.05 -3.31
N SER A 44 -21.06 -11.63 -2.10
CA SER A 44 -20.53 -11.03 -0.89
C SER A 44 -19.00 -11.07 -0.91
N MET A 45 -18.44 -10.01 -1.49
CA MET A 45 -17.02 -9.65 -1.58
C MET A 45 -16.29 -9.57 -0.23
N LEU A 46 -16.83 -10.02 0.91
CA LEU A 46 -16.22 -9.80 2.24
C LEU A 46 -14.85 -10.48 2.39
N ASP A 47 -14.61 -11.60 1.71
CA ASP A 47 -13.39 -12.42 1.83
C ASP A 47 -12.71 -12.70 0.47
N SER A 48 -12.92 -11.88 -0.56
CA SER A 48 -12.25 -12.09 -1.85
C SER A 48 -10.79 -11.60 -1.80
N ASN A 49 -9.87 -12.33 -2.45
CA ASN A 49 -8.47 -11.89 -2.62
C ASN A 49 -8.39 -10.44 -3.16
N GLY A 50 -9.33 -10.06 -4.04
CA GLY A 50 -9.44 -8.70 -4.58
C GLY A 50 -9.78 -7.64 -3.52
N ARG A 51 -10.67 -7.95 -2.56
CA ARG A 51 -10.97 -7.05 -1.45
C ARG A 51 -9.83 -6.98 -0.45
N CYS A 52 -9.22 -8.11 -0.08
CA CYS A 52 -8.04 -8.10 0.79
C CYS A 52 -6.90 -7.27 0.16
N ALA A 53 -6.69 -7.41 -1.15
CA ALA A 53 -5.73 -6.60 -1.89
C ALA A 53 -6.12 -5.11 -1.93
N HIS A 54 -7.40 -4.78 -2.11
CA HIS A 54 -7.91 -3.41 -2.01
C HIS A 54 -7.65 -2.82 -0.61
N MET A 55 -8.07 -3.50 0.46
CA MET A 55 -7.91 -3.03 1.85
C MET A 55 -6.43 -2.86 2.21
N PHE A 56 -5.57 -3.77 1.77
CA PHE A 56 -4.13 -3.65 1.95
C PHE A 56 -3.57 -2.42 1.21
N ALA A 57 -3.94 -2.23 -0.06
CA ALA A 57 -3.53 -1.07 -0.83
C ALA A 57 -4.03 0.25 -0.21
N ALA A 58 -5.29 0.30 0.21
CA ALA A 58 -5.90 1.44 0.89
C ALA A 58 -5.16 1.73 2.21
N GLY A 59 -4.87 0.72 3.02
CA GLY A 59 -4.12 0.88 4.27
C GLY A 59 -2.70 1.41 4.07
N LEU A 60 -2.00 0.98 3.00
CA LEU A 60 -0.70 1.55 2.65
C LEU A 60 -0.78 3.02 2.24
N VAL A 61 -1.81 3.39 1.48
CA VAL A 61 -2.05 4.79 1.08
C VAL A 61 -2.44 5.65 2.30
N GLN A 62 -3.36 5.18 3.14
CA GLN A 62 -3.74 5.87 4.38
C GLN A 62 -2.55 6.05 5.34
N SER A 63 -1.70 5.02 5.47
CA SER A 63 -0.45 5.13 6.24
C SER A 63 0.48 6.18 5.67
N ALA A 64 0.64 6.25 4.34
CA ALA A 64 1.44 7.28 3.67
C ALA A 64 0.87 8.70 3.87
N ILE A 65 -0.45 8.86 3.77
CA ILE A 65 -1.14 10.11 4.10
C ILE A 65 -0.85 10.52 5.55
N GLY A 66 -0.87 9.56 6.49
CA GLY A 66 -0.57 9.77 7.89
C GLY A 66 0.83 10.33 8.17
N THR A 67 1.78 10.19 7.24
CA THR A 67 3.15 10.76 7.38
C THR A 67 3.23 12.25 7.08
N LEU A 68 2.23 12.82 6.41
CA LEU A 68 2.21 14.24 6.06
C LEU A 68 1.93 15.10 7.30
N PRO A 69 2.40 16.36 7.35
CA PRO A 69 1.95 17.33 8.35
C PRO A 69 0.43 17.51 8.33
N LYS A 70 -0.19 17.75 9.48
CA LYS A 70 -1.66 17.88 9.60
C LYS A 70 -2.30 18.86 8.61
N PRO A 71 -1.75 20.08 8.38
CA PRO A 71 -2.31 20.99 7.39
C PRO A 71 -2.30 20.41 5.96
N LEU A 72 -1.26 19.65 5.59
CA LEU A 72 -1.15 18.99 4.29
C LEU A 72 -2.10 17.79 4.17
N GLN A 73 -2.38 17.07 5.27
CA GLN A 73 -3.42 16.04 5.31
C GLN A 73 -4.79 16.66 5.01
N HIS A 74 -5.16 17.73 5.71
CA HIS A 74 -6.41 18.46 5.50
C HIS A 74 -6.51 19.03 4.08
N PHE A 75 -5.43 19.57 3.54
CA PHE A 75 -5.36 19.98 2.13
C PHE A 75 -5.67 18.82 1.19
N GLY A 76 -4.99 17.68 1.35
CA GLY A 76 -5.25 16.49 0.54
C GLY A 76 -6.69 15.96 0.71
N HIS A 77 -7.26 16.02 1.92
CA HIS A 77 -8.65 15.63 2.15
C HIS A 77 -9.63 16.57 1.47
N ALA A 78 -9.44 17.88 1.55
CA ALA A 78 -10.26 18.85 0.83
C ALA A 78 -10.22 18.61 -0.69
N MET A 79 -9.05 18.25 -1.24
CA MET A 79 -8.86 18.07 -2.68
C MET A 79 -9.38 16.73 -3.21
N TYR A 80 -9.12 15.64 -2.49
CA TYR A 80 -9.23 14.27 -3.02
C TYR A 80 -10.20 13.38 -2.28
N SER A 81 -10.48 13.67 -1.01
CA SER A 81 -11.29 12.79 -0.18
C SER A 81 -12.78 12.90 -0.52
N PRO A 82 -13.48 11.77 -0.70
CA PRO A 82 -14.94 11.79 -0.85
C PRO A 82 -15.66 12.16 0.47
N VAL A 83 -14.96 12.07 1.60
CA VAL A 83 -15.47 12.39 2.95
C VAL A 83 -14.89 13.69 3.50
N GLY A 84 -14.38 14.58 2.63
CA GLY A 84 -13.83 15.87 3.03
C GLY A 84 -14.89 16.77 3.69
N THR A 85 -14.50 17.44 4.77
CA THR A 85 -15.37 18.32 5.56
C THR A 85 -15.13 19.81 5.24
N GLY A 86 -16.02 20.69 5.71
CA GLY A 86 -15.79 22.13 5.64
C GLY A 86 -14.55 22.59 6.43
N GLN A 87 -14.18 21.86 7.49
CA GLN A 87 -12.95 22.15 8.24
C GLN A 87 -11.70 21.88 7.40
N ASP A 88 -11.68 20.77 6.64
CA ASP A 88 -10.58 20.47 5.72
C ASP A 88 -10.39 21.60 4.71
N LEU A 89 -11.49 22.13 4.16
CA LEU A 89 -11.46 23.24 3.22
C LEU A 89 -10.92 24.53 3.85
N ASN A 90 -11.34 24.88 5.07
CA ASN A 90 -10.87 26.08 5.76
C ASN A 90 -9.37 25.99 6.10
N ILE A 91 -8.90 24.84 6.56
CA ILE A 91 -7.47 24.61 6.84
C ILE A 91 -6.66 24.64 5.55
N ALA A 92 -7.17 24.03 4.47
CA ALA A 92 -6.55 24.07 3.16
C ALA A 92 -6.43 25.50 2.63
N HIS A 93 -7.49 26.30 2.79
CA HIS A 93 -7.52 27.71 2.40
C HIS A 93 -6.48 28.53 3.15
N GLY A 94 -6.43 28.40 4.48
CA GLY A 94 -5.39 29.05 5.30
C GLY A 94 -3.98 28.62 4.88
N LEU A 95 -3.75 27.33 4.64
CA LEU A 95 -2.45 26.82 4.21
C LEU A 95 -2.01 27.40 2.85
N VAL A 96 -2.91 27.44 1.86
CA VAL A 96 -2.64 28.06 0.55
C VAL A 96 -2.32 29.54 0.73
N TRP A 97 -3.09 30.25 1.54
CA TRP A 97 -2.87 31.67 1.80
C TRP A 97 -1.48 31.94 2.39
N PHE A 98 -1.09 31.23 3.46
CA PHE A 98 0.23 31.40 4.08
C PHE A 98 1.40 30.92 3.21
N THR A 99 1.15 30.05 2.24
CA THR A 99 2.18 29.58 1.30
C THR A 99 2.34 30.52 0.10
N THR A 100 1.32 31.34 -0.19
CA THR A 100 1.32 32.21 -1.37
C THR A 100 2.21 33.41 -1.14
N VAL A 101 3.15 33.63 -2.06
CA VAL A 101 3.93 34.88 -2.13
C VAL A 101 3.19 35.83 -3.06
N LEU A 102 2.44 36.76 -2.47
CA LEU A 102 1.65 37.73 -3.25
C LEU A 102 2.52 38.85 -3.81
N PRO A 103 2.18 39.36 -5.02
CA PRO A 103 2.75 40.61 -5.51
C PRO A 103 2.31 41.80 -4.64
N GLU A 104 3.03 42.91 -4.75
CA GLU A 104 2.67 44.15 -4.07
C GLU A 104 1.26 44.59 -4.46
N CYS A 105 0.41 44.77 -3.45
CA CYS A 105 -1.00 45.10 -3.63
C CYS A 105 -1.51 45.91 -2.44
N SER A 106 -2.56 46.70 -2.68
CA SER A 106 -3.21 47.47 -1.62
C SER A 106 -3.87 46.55 -0.58
N PRO A 107 -4.08 47.02 0.66
CA PRO A 107 -4.73 46.23 1.71
C PRO A 107 -6.09 45.65 1.27
N ARG A 108 -6.93 46.47 0.62
CA ARG A 108 -8.21 46.04 0.06
C ARG A 108 -8.06 44.94 -1.00
N ARG A 109 -7.06 45.06 -1.88
CA ARG A 109 -6.80 44.05 -2.91
C ARG A 109 -6.29 42.74 -2.28
N ARG A 110 -5.52 42.83 -1.19
CA ARG A 110 -5.08 41.67 -0.41
C ARG A 110 -6.26 40.94 0.26
N GLU A 111 -7.23 41.65 0.80
CA GLU A 111 -8.45 41.04 1.36
C GLU A 111 -9.25 40.28 0.29
N ILE A 112 -9.42 40.88 -0.89
CA ILE A 112 -10.10 40.19 -2.01
C ILE A 112 -9.26 38.99 -2.47
N ALA A 113 -7.93 39.12 -2.53
CA ALA A 113 -7.03 38.03 -2.92
C ALA A 113 -7.15 36.81 -1.99
N TYR A 114 -7.47 37.02 -0.71
CA TYR A 114 -7.76 35.92 0.23
C TYR A 114 -8.95 35.08 -0.27
N TRP A 115 -10.04 35.71 -0.71
CA TRP A 115 -11.20 35.00 -1.25
C TRP A 115 -10.96 34.42 -2.65
N VAL A 116 -10.15 35.09 -3.47
CA VAL A 116 -9.65 34.53 -4.73
C VAL A 116 -8.88 33.23 -4.49
N ALA A 117 -8.16 33.09 -3.37
CA ALA A 117 -7.47 31.86 -3.02
C ALA A 117 -8.43 30.68 -2.79
N LEU A 118 -9.59 30.93 -2.18
CA LEU A 118 -10.65 29.92 -2.04
C LEU A 118 -11.23 29.53 -3.40
N ALA A 119 -11.45 30.51 -4.28
CA ALA A 119 -11.90 30.26 -5.65
C ALA A 119 -10.88 29.41 -6.44
N ALA A 120 -9.59 29.67 -6.28
CA ALA A 120 -8.52 28.91 -6.91
C ALA A 120 -8.48 27.45 -6.41
N ILE A 121 -8.69 27.21 -5.11
CA ILE A 121 -8.83 25.85 -4.57
C ILE A 121 -10.01 25.13 -5.23
N LYS A 122 -11.18 25.78 -5.32
CA LYS A 122 -12.38 25.22 -5.96
C LYS A 122 -12.18 24.95 -7.46
N SER A 123 -11.47 25.83 -8.15
CA SER A 123 -11.06 25.65 -9.53
C SER A 123 -10.15 24.43 -9.69
N HIS A 124 -9.13 24.30 -8.83
CA HIS A 124 -8.21 23.15 -8.86
C HIS A 124 -8.94 21.84 -8.51
N GLN A 125 -9.90 21.87 -7.57
CA GLN A 125 -10.78 20.72 -7.30
C GLN A 125 -11.54 20.30 -8.56
N ALA A 126 -12.18 21.25 -9.26
CA ALA A 126 -12.90 20.96 -10.50
C ALA A 126 -12.01 20.27 -11.53
N PHE A 127 -10.79 20.77 -11.72
CA PHE A 127 -9.77 20.16 -12.58
C PHE A 127 -9.41 18.72 -12.17
N VAL A 128 -9.20 18.48 -10.87
CA VAL A 128 -8.94 17.14 -10.32
C VAL A 128 -10.09 16.16 -10.57
N TYR A 129 -11.33 16.64 -10.61
CA TYR A 129 -12.52 15.83 -10.93
C TYR A 129 -12.80 15.71 -12.44
N GLY A 130 -11.89 16.18 -13.29
CA GLY A 130 -12.02 16.08 -14.76
C GLY A 130 -12.92 17.13 -15.38
N ARG A 131 -13.23 18.22 -14.66
CA ARG A 131 -13.92 19.39 -15.21
C ARG A 131 -12.91 20.43 -15.66
N GLU A 132 -13.34 21.37 -16.49
CA GLU A 132 -12.49 22.51 -16.86
C GLU A 132 -12.21 23.42 -15.64
N GLY A 133 -11.00 23.96 -15.60
CA GLY A 133 -10.61 24.97 -14.64
C GLY A 133 -11.47 26.23 -14.79
N TRP A 134 -11.65 26.97 -13.71
CA TRP A 134 -12.48 28.17 -13.73
C TRP A 134 -11.78 29.30 -14.47
N GLY A 135 -12.51 29.92 -15.42
CA GLY A 135 -12.08 31.17 -16.05
C GLY A 135 -12.39 32.41 -15.18
N PRO A 136 -11.86 33.58 -15.58
CA PRO A 136 -12.00 34.84 -14.84
C PRO A 136 -13.44 35.20 -14.45
N GLY A 137 -14.41 35.05 -15.36
CA GLY A 137 -15.81 35.38 -15.09
C GLY A 137 -16.40 34.59 -13.93
N ARG A 138 -16.13 33.27 -13.90
CA ARG A 138 -16.60 32.39 -12.81
C ARG A 138 -15.92 32.70 -11.47
N VAL A 139 -14.65 33.13 -11.50
CA VAL A 139 -13.95 33.56 -10.29
C VAL A 139 -14.55 34.86 -9.76
N CYS A 140 -14.81 35.85 -10.63
CA CYS A 140 -15.46 37.10 -10.25
C CYS A 140 -16.86 36.87 -9.66
N GLU A 141 -17.67 36.02 -10.31
CA GLU A 141 -18.99 35.62 -9.82
C GLU A 141 -18.90 34.97 -8.44
N PHE A 142 -18.01 33.99 -8.27
CA PHE A 142 -17.82 33.31 -6.99
C PHE A 142 -17.43 34.28 -5.86
N VAL A 143 -16.49 35.20 -6.12
CA VAL A 143 -16.05 36.18 -5.11
C VAL A 143 -17.16 37.17 -4.79
N GLN A 144 -17.97 37.56 -5.78
CA GLN A 144 -19.12 38.42 -5.55
C GLN A 144 -20.17 37.70 -4.69
N ASP A 145 -20.46 36.43 -4.95
CA ASP A 145 -21.46 35.66 -4.20
C ASP A 145 -21.01 35.36 -2.77
N TRP A 146 -19.74 35.00 -2.57
CA TRP A 146 -19.22 34.61 -1.26
C TRP A 146 -18.80 35.78 -0.37
N TYR A 147 -18.19 36.82 -0.96
CA TYR A 147 -17.61 37.94 -0.21
C TYR A 147 -18.32 39.28 -0.48
N GLY A 148 -19.07 39.41 -1.57
CA GLY A 148 -19.79 40.64 -1.92
C GLY A 148 -18.93 41.68 -2.66
N ALA A 149 -17.67 41.37 -3.00
CA ALA A 149 -16.82 42.29 -3.74
C ALA A 149 -17.03 42.15 -5.26
N ARG A 150 -17.32 43.28 -5.92
CA ARG A 150 -17.35 43.34 -7.38
C ARG A 150 -15.94 43.40 -7.96
N MET A 151 -15.65 42.44 -8.82
CA MET A 151 -14.41 42.37 -9.59
C MET A 151 -14.73 42.62 -11.07
N ASP A 152 -13.91 43.42 -11.74
CA ASP A 152 -14.06 43.66 -13.18
C ASP A 152 -13.33 42.58 -13.98
N GLN A 153 -14.09 41.77 -14.72
CA GLN A 153 -13.56 40.72 -15.58
C GLN A 153 -12.73 41.28 -16.74
N SER A 154 -13.12 42.42 -17.31
CA SER A 154 -12.45 43.02 -18.47
C SER A 154 -11.02 43.45 -18.17
N ASN A 155 -10.75 43.82 -16.92
CA ASN A 155 -9.43 44.23 -16.44
C ASN A 155 -8.64 43.10 -15.77
N TRP A 156 -9.09 41.84 -15.88
CA TRP A 156 -8.47 40.69 -15.20
C TRP A 156 -6.96 40.56 -15.43
N ALA A 157 -6.53 40.68 -16.68
CA ALA A 157 -5.13 40.53 -17.08
C ALA A 157 -4.20 41.51 -16.34
N ARG A 158 -4.68 42.73 -16.09
CA ARG A 158 -3.93 43.78 -15.39
C ARG A 158 -3.97 43.62 -13.88
N ASP A 159 -5.16 43.38 -13.33
CA ASP A 159 -5.40 43.58 -11.90
C ASP A 159 -5.30 42.29 -11.07
N TRP A 160 -5.60 41.13 -11.68
CA TRP A 160 -5.79 39.87 -10.95
C TRP A 160 -4.97 38.70 -11.46
N ALA A 161 -4.53 38.71 -12.72
CA ALA A 161 -3.79 37.61 -13.31
C ALA A 161 -2.52 37.25 -12.50
N ALA A 162 -1.71 38.23 -12.10
CA ALA A 162 -0.50 37.97 -11.31
C ALA A 162 -0.80 37.35 -9.93
N ILE A 163 -1.89 37.77 -9.28
CA ILE A 163 -2.33 37.23 -7.99
C ILE A 163 -2.84 35.79 -8.16
N TRP A 164 -3.66 35.56 -9.19
CA TRP A 164 -4.19 34.25 -9.53
C TRP A 164 -3.08 33.24 -9.82
N GLU A 165 -2.07 33.64 -10.61
CA GLU A 165 -0.91 32.80 -10.91
C GLU A 165 -0.09 32.49 -9.66
N ALA A 166 0.14 33.47 -8.78
CA ALA A 166 0.86 33.24 -7.52
C ALA A 166 0.15 32.22 -6.63
N ILE A 167 -1.17 32.34 -6.49
CA ILE A 167 -2.01 31.41 -5.72
C ILE A 167 -2.02 30.03 -6.38
N SER A 168 -2.23 29.96 -7.70
CA SER A 168 -2.28 28.70 -8.45
C SER A 168 -0.96 27.93 -8.32
N LYS A 169 0.16 28.63 -8.41
CA LYS A 169 1.50 28.07 -8.17
C LYS A 169 1.66 27.53 -6.74
N ALA A 170 1.13 28.23 -5.74
CA ALA A 170 1.16 27.76 -4.35
C ALA A 170 0.34 26.47 -4.19
N ILE A 171 -0.84 26.39 -4.81
CA ILE A 171 -1.67 25.19 -4.84
C ILE A 171 -0.93 24.03 -5.51
N ASP A 172 -0.32 24.23 -6.68
CA ASP A 172 0.45 23.19 -7.37
C ASP A 172 1.63 22.67 -6.56
N LEU A 173 2.30 23.55 -5.81
CA LEU A 173 3.40 23.16 -4.91
C LEU A 173 2.89 22.32 -3.73
N LEU A 174 1.79 22.73 -3.10
CA LEU A 174 1.17 21.98 -2.02
C LEU A 174 0.63 20.64 -2.51
N ASP A 175 0.08 20.61 -3.72
CA ASP A 175 -0.41 19.40 -4.36
C ASP A 175 0.71 18.38 -4.59
N LYS A 176 1.82 18.82 -5.19
CA LYS A 176 3.01 17.98 -5.37
C LYS A 176 3.52 17.44 -4.03
N LYS A 177 3.54 18.27 -2.98
CA LYS A 177 3.97 17.85 -1.63
C LYS A 177 3.02 16.83 -1.01
N ALA A 178 1.71 17.04 -1.11
CA ALA A 178 0.71 16.14 -0.57
C ALA A 178 0.73 14.78 -1.30
N LEU A 179 0.83 14.79 -2.63
CA LEU A 179 0.77 13.57 -3.43
C LEU A 179 2.08 12.77 -3.42
N LYS A 180 3.23 13.37 -3.09
CA LYS A 180 4.53 12.68 -3.09
C LYS A 180 4.53 11.32 -2.37
N PRO A 181 4.18 11.22 -1.07
CA PRO A 181 4.21 9.93 -0.37
C PRO A 181 3.20 8.92 -0.94
N VAL A 182 2.06 9.38 -1.47
CA VAL A 182 1.07 8.50 -2.12
C VAL A 182 1.58 8.01 -3.47
N ALA A 183 2.23 8.87 -4.26
CA ALA A 183 2.85 8.52 -5.52
C ALA A 183 3.98 7.47 -5.33
N GLU A 184 4.75 7.57 -4.26
CA GLU A 184 5.75 6.55 -3.89
C GLU A 184 5.10 5.19 -3.60
N VAL A 185 3.94 5.16 -2.93
CA VAL A 185 3.17 3.92 -2.72
C VAL A 185 2.66 3.37 -4.06
N VAL A 186 2.09 4.22 -4.91
CA VAL A 186 1.61 3.83 -6.24
C VAL A 186 2.74 3.26 -7.07
N ALA A 187 3.89 3.94 -7.18
CA ALA A 187 5.05 3.46 -7.92
C ALA A 187 5.57 2.12 -7.36
N ARG A 188 5.62 1.98 -6.03
CA ARG A 188 6.01 0.72 -5.37
C ARG A 188 5.01 -0.41 -5.63
N MET A 189 3.76 -0.10 -5.90
CA MET A 189 2.70 -1.05 -6.21
C MET A 189 2.51 -1.30 -7.71
N ASP A 190 2.85 -0.36 -8.57
CA ASP A 190 2.79 -0.49 -10.02
C ASP A 190 4.06 -1.17 -10.57
N GLY A 191 5.20 -0.94 -9.94
CA GLY A 191 6.38 -1.81 -10.06
C GLY A 191 6.11 -3.27 -9.66
N ARG A 192 4.90 -3.59 -9.19
CA ARG A 192 4.37 -4.93 -8.95
C ARG A 192 3.46 -5.49 -10.04
N ASN A 193 3.34 -4.83 -11.19
CA ASN A 193 2.28 -5.16 -12.15
C ASN A 193 2.78 -5.23 -13.61
N ARG A 194 3.97 -5.80 -13.82
CA ARG A 194 4.45 -6.17 -15.17
C ARG A 194 3.92 -7.56 -15.55
N PRO A 195 3.58 -7.85 -16.83
CA PRO A 195 3.27 -9.21 -17.25
C PRO A 195 4.43 -10.15 -16.92
N GLY A 196 4.16 -11.25 -16.21
CA GLY A 196 5.18 -12.16 -15.68
C GLY A 196 5.75 -11.79 -14.32
N TRP A 197 5.27 -10.71 -13.68
CA TRP A 197 5.75 -10.26 -12.38
C TRP A 197 5.17 -11.10 -11.22
N CYS A 198 6.07 -11.63 -10.41
CA CYS A 198 5.80 -12.27 -9.14
C CYS A 198 6.61 -11.58 -8.03
N ARG A 199 6.08 -11.53 -6.80
CA ARG A 199 6.81 -11.03 -5.62
C ARG A 199 8.16 -11.74 -5.42
N TRP A 200 8.28 -12.95 -5.96
CA TRP A 200 9.48 -13.76 -5.95
C TRP A 200 10.51 -13.35 -7.02
N ASP A 201 10.19 -12.51 -8.01
CA ASP A 201 11.13 -12.16 -9.10
C ASP A 201 12.22 -11.17 -8.71
N ARG A 202 12.06 -10.44 -7.59
CA ARG A 202 13.14 -9.58 -7.06
C ARG A 202 14.30 -10.38 -6.46
N HIS A 203 14.10 -11.68 -6.41
CA HIS A 203 14.96 -12.66 -5.82
C HIS A 203 14.93 -13.78 -6.82
N ASP A 204 15.73 -13.66 -7.88
CA ASP A 204 16.08 -14.83 -8.69
C ASP A 204 16.20 -16.01 -7.73
N ARG A 205 15.31 -16.97 -7.92
CA ARG A 205 15.06 -18.05 -6.97
C ARG A 205 16.39 -18.72 -6.63
N GLU A 206 17.24 -18.80 -7.65
CA GLU A 206 18.63 -19.22 -7.59
C GLU A 206 19.47 -18.27 -6.75
N ALA A 207 19.49 -16.96 -7.04
CA ALA A 207 20.19 -15.97 -6.22
C ALA A 207 19.78 -15.95 -4.73
N VAL A 208 18.51 -16.21 -4.37
CA VAL A 208 18.12 -16.36 -2.95
C VAL A 208 18.60 -17.66 -2.36
N ALA A 209 18.54 -18.74 -3.11
CA ALA A 209 19.10 -20.00 -2.67
C ALA A 209 20.63 -19.87 -2.48
N ASP A 210 21.31 -19.15 -3.35
CA ASP A 210 22.73 -18.85 -3.27
C ASP A 210 23.05 -17.94 -2.07
N ALA A 211 22.29 -16.87 -1.85
CA ALA A 211 22.46 -16.00 -0.68
C ALA A 211 22.20 -16.76 0.64
N ARG A 212 21.21 -17.66 0.67
CA ARG A 212 20.96 -18.55 1.82
C ARG A 212 22.09 -19.55 2.00
N ALA A 213 22.63 -20.11 0.92
CA ALA A 213 23.74 -21.04 0.96
C ALA A 213 25.01 -20.36 1.51
N VAL A 214 25.32 -19.14 1.07
CA VAL A 214 26.44 -18.34 1.60
C VAL A 214 26.30 -18.12 3.10
N ARG A 215 25.16 -17.60 3.56
CA ARG A 215 24.88 -17.38 4.99
C ARG A 215 24.93 -18.66 5.80
N TYR A 216 24.40 -19.76 5.25
CA TYR A 216 24.45 -21.04 5.93
C TYR A 216 25.88 -21.57 6.02
N ASN A 217 26.68 -21.40 4.97
CA ASN A 217 28.07 -21.84 4.94
C ASN A 217 28.92 -21.14 6.00
N GLU A 218 28.73 -19.84 6.20
CA GLU A 218 29.38 -19.04 7.26
C GLU A 218 29.10 -19.62 8.67
N ALA A 219 27.89 -20.13 8.90
CA ALA A 219 27.44 -20.65 10.19
C ALA A 219 27.29 -22.18 10.22
N ARG A 220 27.82 -22.91 9.22
CA ARG A 220 27.49 -24.32 8.98
C ARG A 220 27.90 -25.20 10.15
N THR A 221 29.15 -25.09 10.58
CA THR A 221 29.72 -25.90 11.67
C THR A 221 28.90 -25.77 12.95
N GLY A 222 28.60 -24.54 13.37
CA GLY A 222 27.77 -24.29 14.55
C GLY A 222 26.35 -24.84 14.40
N SER A 223 25.76 -24.69 13.21
CA SER A 223 24.41 -25.18 12.91
C SER A 223 24.30 -26.71 12.93
N VAL A 224 25.30 -27.41 12.39
CA VAL A 224 25.35 -28.88 12.38
C VAL A 224 25.56 -29.43 13.78
N ILE A 225 26.50 -28.86 14.55
CA ILE A 225 26.74 -29.25 15.95
C ILE A 225 25.47 -29.03 16.78
N ALA A 226 24.81 -27.88 16.65
CA ALA A 226 23.56 -27.59 17.35
C ALA A 226 22.45 -28.58 16.98
N LEU A 227 22.37 -28.99 15.70
CA LEU A 227 21.44 -30.01 15.25
C LEU A 227 21.74 -31.38 15.89
N GLN A 228 22.99 -31.82 15.85
CA GLN A 228 23.43 -33.09 16.43
C GLN A 228 23.19 -33.16 17.93
N VAL A 229 23.55 -32.11 18.68
CA VAL A 229 23.30 -32.01 20.13
C VAL A 229 21.81 -32.09 20.41
N ARG A 230 20.98 -31.38 19.63
CA ARG A 230 19.53 -31.42 19.80
C ARG A 230 18.95 -32.80 19.53
N LEU A 231 19.39 -33.48 18.47
CA LEU A 231 18.93 -34.84 18.14
C LEU A 231 19.44 -35.86 19.17
N GLY A 232 20.66 -35.69 19.68
CA GLY A 232 21.23 -36.55 20.71
C GLY A 232 20.50 -36.50 22.05
N LYS A 233 19.83 -35.39 22.35
CA LYS A 233 19.01 -35.19 23.57
C LYS A 233 17.56 -35.67 23.41
N MET A 234 17.12 -36.03 22.20
CA MET A 234 15.74 -36.46 21.97
C MET A 234 15.53 -37.89 22.44
N ASP A 235 14.37 -38.14 23.06
CA ASP A 235 13.88 -39.49 23.30
C ASP A 235 13.37 -40.15 22.00
N ASP A 236 13.12 -41.46 22.05
CA ASP A 236 12.68 -42.27 20.90
C ASP A 236 11.40 -41.75 20.24
N HIS A 237 10.46 -41.24 21.03
CA HIS A 237 9.18 -40.76 20.52
C HIS A 237 9.32 -39.38 19.85
N GLN A 238 10.13 -38.50 20.43
CA GLN A 238 10.52 -37.22 19.83
C GLN A 238 11.29 -37.42 18.53
N LEU A 239 12.18 -38.41 18.49
CA LEU A 239 12.95 -38.75 17.30
C LEU A 239 12.07 -39.31 16.18
N ARG A 240 11.08 -40.17 16.50
CA ARG A 240 10.06 -40.62 15.53
C ARG A 240 9.25 -39.48 14.94
N ARG A 241 8.80 -38.52 15.78
CA ARG A 241 8.11 -37.31 15.29
C ARG A 241 9.02 -36.47 14.39
N TRP A 242 10.30 -36.35 14.74
CA TRP A 242 11.25 -35.65 13.90
C TRP A 242 11.45 -36.33 12.55
N PHE A 243 11.53 -37.67 12.49
CA PHE A 243 11.61 -38.40 11.22
C PHE A 243 10.39 -38.18 10.32
N LEU A 244 9.18 -38.17 10.88
CA LEU A 244 7.97 -37.88 10.10
C LEU A 244 8.01 -36.48 9.50
N ARG A 245 8.40 -35.47 10.29
CA ARG A 245 8.60 -34.10 9.80
C ARG A 245 9.68 -34.02 8.73
N MET A 246 10.80 -34.74 8.90
CA MET A 246 11.88 -34.78 7.92
C MET A 246 11.45 -35.42 6.59
N ARG A 247 10.56 -36.42 6.61
CA ARG A 247 10.00 -37.00 5.39
C ARG A 247 9.12 -35.99 4.65
N VAL A 248 8.20 -35.34 5.35
CA VAL A 248 7.33 -34.29 4.76
C VAL A 248 8.17 -33.14 4.20
N TYR A 249 9.14 -32.66 4.98
CA TYR A 249 10.08 -31.63 4.56
C TYR A 249 10.87 -32.06 3.31
N SER A 250 11.39 -33.28 3.28
CA SER A 250 12.16 -33.78 2.11
C SER A 250 11.30 -33.93 0.87
N THR A 251 10.05 -34.39 0.99
CA THR A 251 9.13 -34.48 -0.14
C THR A 251 8.82 -33.10 -0.70
N ALA A 252 8.48 -32.14 0.16
CA ALA A 252 8.21 -30.77 -0.26
C ALA A 252 9.46 -30.11 -0.90
N TYR A 253 10.64 -30.31 -0.30
CA TYR A 253 11.89 -29.73 -0.79
C TYR A 253 12.28 -30.28 -2.18
N ARG A 254 12.10 -31.60 -2.39
CA ARG A 254 12.34 -32.21 -3.70
C ARG A 254 11.28 -31.85 -4.74
N ALA A 255 10.03 -31.68 -4.35
CA ALA A 255 8.99 -31.19 -5.25
C ALA A 255 9.28 -29.76 -5.71
N GLU A 256 9.90 -28.94 -4.86
CA GLU A 256 10.32 -27.58 -5.20
C GLU A 256 11.57 -27.58 -6.09
N TRP A 257 12.65 -28.26 -5.68
CA TRP A 257 13.98 -28.12 -6.30
C TRP A 257 14.36 -29.22 -7.30
N GLY A 258 13.65 -30.35 -7.35
CA GLY A 258 13.87 -31.39 -8.34
C GLY A 258 15.33 -31.89 -8.40
N ALA A 259 15.88 -31.90 -9.61
CA ALA A 259 17.26 -32.33 -9.89
C ALA A 259 18.33 -31.31 -9.45
N ASP A 260 17.96 -30.04 -9.23
CA ASP A 260 18.87 -28.95 -8.81
C ASP A 260 19.58 -29.27 -7.48
N VAL A 261 18.92 -30.07 -6.63
CA VAL A 261 19.50 -30.54 -5.35
C VAL A 261 20.78 -31.35 -5.55
N ILE A 262 20.86 -32.10 -6.66
CA ILE A 262 22.00 -32.95 -7.00
C ILE A 262 23.00 -32.14 -7.85
N GLU A 263 22.50 -31.41 -8.83
CA GLU A 263 23.31 -30.63 -9.78
C GLU A 263 24.05 -29.48 -9.08
N ASN A 264 23.42 -28.84 -8.10
CA ASN A 264 23.95 -27.69 -7.35
C ASN A 264 23.99 -27.96 -5.84
N ALA A 265 24.62 -29.06 -5.42
CA ALA A 265 24.69 -29.48 -4.01
C ALA A 265 25.10 -28.37 -3.01
N ARG A 266 26.01 -27.47 -3.42
CA ARG A 266 26.46 -26.34 -2.59
C ARG A 266 25.32 -25.39 -2.20
N ARG A 267 24.38 -25.14 -3.11
CA ARG A 267 23.19 -24.29 -2.88
C ARG A 267 22.24 -24.91 -1.86
N HIS A 268 22.22 -26.23 -1.78
CA HIS A 268 21.31 -27.02 -0.95
C HIS A 268 21.97 -27.64 0.29
N GLN A 269 23.15 -27.15 0.69
CA GLN A 269 23.95 -27.77 1.74
C GLN A 269 23.19 -27.94 3.07
N GLN A 270 22.36 -26.97 3.45
CA GLN A 270 21.54 -27.06 4.66
C GLN A 270 20.55 -28.22 4.62
N TYR A 271 19.96 -28.49 3.46
CA TYR A 271 19.07 -29.62 3.27
C TYR A 271 19.85 -30.94 3.34
N LEU A 272 20.99 -31.02 2.66
CA LEU A 272 21.84 -32.21 2.64
C LEU A 272 22.35 -32.58 4.03
N ASP A 273 22.79 -31.61 4.83
CA ASP A 273 23.26 -31.87 6.20
C ASP A 273 22.14 -32.42 7.10
N ARG A 274 20.89 -31.96 6.91
CA ARG A 274 19.73 -32.52 7.65
C ARG A 274 19.37 -33.93 7.20
N VAL A 275 19.52 -34.23 5.91
CA VAL A 275 19.33 -35.59 5.37
C VAL A 275 20.42 -36.53 5.88
N GLN A 276 21.67 -36.05 5.98
CA GLN A 276 22.76 -36.82 6.56
C GLN A 276 22.47 -37.16 8.02
N GLU A 277 22.04 -36.19 8.82
CA GLU A 277 21.66 -36.44 10.21
C GLU A 277 20.45 -37.38 10.35
N TYR A 278 19.52 -37.32 9.39
CA TYR A 278 18.41 -38.28 9.34
C TYR A 278 18.91 -39.72 9.24
N TRP A 279 19.89 -39.97 8.36
CA TRP A 279 20.48 -41.30 8.20
C TRP A 279 21.35 -41.71 9.40
N ASN A 280 22.14 -40.79 9.95
CA ASN A 280 22.98 -41.05 11.14
C ASN A 280 22.11 -41.50 12.33
N GLN A 281 21.01 -40.80 12.63
CA GLN A 281 20.12 -41.18 13.72
C GLN A 281 19.38 -42.49 13.45
N ARG A 282 19.02 -42.76 12.19
CA ARG A 282 18.38 -44.03 11.81
C ARG A 282 19.34 -45.22 12.00
N GLN A 283 20.61 -45.06 11.65
CA GLN A 283 21.64 -46.06 11.90
C GLN A 283 21.87 -46.28 13.40
N ARG A 284 21.93 -45.20 14.19
CA ARG A 284 22.03 -45.28 15.65
C ARG A 284 20.92 -46.12 16.27
N LEU A 285 19.66 -45.88 15.89
CA LEU A 285 18.52 -46.67 16.37
C LEU A 285 18.58 -48.13 15.93
N SER A 286 19.04 -48.39 14.70
CA SER A 286 19.22 -49.75 14.19
C SER A 286 20.29 -50.52 14.98
N ASN A 287 21.42 -49.87 15.29
CA ASN A 287 22.52 -50.47 16.04
C ASN A 287 22.16 -50.67 17.53
N MET A 288 21.43 -49.74 18.15
CA MET A 288 20.94 -49.90 19.53
C MET A 288 19.98 -51.09 19.66
N LYS A 289 19.12 -51.33 18.66
CA LYS A 289 18.23 -52.50 18.65
C LYS A 289 18.99 -53.83 18.49
N LYS A 290 20.12 -53.84 17.78
CA LYS A 290 20.96 -55.03 17.62
C LYS A 290 21.82 -55.33 18.85
N SER A 291 22.18 -54.32 19.64
CA SER A 291 22.98 -54.48 20.87
C SER A 291 22.15 -54.82 22.10
N ALA A 292 20.81 -54.69 22.02
CA ALA A 292 19.86 -54.99 23.09
C ALA A 292 19.13 -56.33 22.89
N ALA A 293 19.45 -57.05 21.81
CA ALA A 293 18.98 -58.40 21.50
C ALA A 293 20.17 -59.37 21.62
#